data_AF-K6UV38-F1
#
_entry.id   AF-K6UV38-F1
#
_cell.length_a   1.000
_cell.length_b   1.000
_cell.length_c   1.000
_cell.angle_alpha   90.00
_cell.angle_beta   90.00
_cell.angle_gamma   90.00
#
_symmetry.space_group_name_H-M   'P 1'
#
loop_
_entity.id
_entity.type
_entity.pdbx_description
1 polymer ?
#
loop_
_entity_poly.entity_id
_entity_poly.type
_entity_poly.pdbx_seq_one_letter_code
_entity_poly.pdbx_strand_id
1 'polypeptide(L)'
;MNIGIIVEKSYGKAQYMAIMLLSALCGNFLLCATSNCGEIHMGISTILSGFMGLFLQEIVERYKNLKDRWSVIGNYVFSVLSLYLTISMFPFNGNIVGNLGGIFGGFCYPYLTKKDTFHGQEKKVKLTLVVLMILLLSSTLISLIVAKC
;
A
#
# COMPACT_ATOMS: atom_id res chain seq x y z
N MET A 1 -3.99 18.33 -7.16
CA MET A 1 -2.55 17.99 -7.01
C MET A 1 -2.40 16.50 -7.30
N ASN A 2 -1.63 16.10 -8.32
CA ASN A 2 -1.55 14.68 -8.72
C ASN A 2 -0.50 13.95 -7.86
N ILE A 3 -0.96 13.07 -6.98
CA ILE A 3 -0.10 12.33 -6.03
C ILE A 3 1.00 11.54 -6.76
N GLY A 4 0.70 10.95 -7.92
CA GLY A 4 1.69 10.20 -8.69
C GLY A 4 2.88 11.05 -9.12
N ILE A 5 2.64 12.29 -9.54
CA ILE A 5 3.71 13.24 -9.93
C ILE A 5 4.59 13.61 -8.73
N ILE A 6 4.00 13.74 -7.54
CA ILE A 6 4.76 14.03 -6.31
C ILE A 6 5.67 12.86 -5.98
N VAL A 7 5.15 11.63 -5.99
CA VAL A 7 5.93 10.43 -5.69
C VAL A 7 7.05 10.25 -6.72
N GLU A 8 6.77 10.42 -8.01
CA GLU A 8 7.78 10.34 -9.07
C GLU A 8 8.90 11.39 -8.88
N LYS A 9 8.55 12.63 -8.52
CA LYS A 9 9.55 13.68 -8.28
C LYS A 9 10.38 13.43 -7.02
N SER A 10 9.79 12.88 -5.96
CA SER A 10 10.48 12.65 -4.69
C SER A 10 11.38 11.41 -4.68
N TYR A 11 10.96 10.32 -5.33
CA TYR A 11 11.66 9.02 -5.31
C TYR A 11 12.35 8.69 -6.65
N GLY A 12 11.99 9.37 -7.73
CA GLY A 12 12.48 9.07 -9.08
C GLY A 12 11.71 7.96 -9.77
N LYS A 13 11.87 7.89 -11.11
CA LYS A 13 11.07 7.04 -12.01
C LYS A 13 11.08 5.55 -11.67
N ALA A 14 12.26 4.99 -11.40
CA ALA A 14 12.39 3.55 -11.14
C ALA A 14 11.70 3.13 -9.84
N GLN A 15 11.85 3.95 -8.78
CA GLN A 15 11.23 3.70 -7.49
C GLN A 15 9.72 3.90 -7.53
N TYR A 16 9.27 4.93 -8.26
CA TYR A 16 7.85 5.14 -8.56
C TYR A 16 7.22 3.92 -9.24
N MET A 17 7.86 3.38 -10.29
CA MET A 17 7.39 2.15 -10.95
C MET A 17 7.35 0.96 -9.98
N ALA A 18 8.37 0.80 -9.15
CA ALA A 18 8.41 -0.29 -8.17
C ALA A 18 7.31 -0.17 -7.11
N ILE A 19 7.03 1.03 -6.60
CA ILE A 19 5.93 1.29 -5.64
C ILE A 19 4.59 0.96 -6.29
N MET A 20 4.36 1.42 -7.52
CA MET A 20 3.13 1.12 -8.24
C MET A 20 2.92 -0.38 -8.41
N LEU A 21 3.96 -1.08 -8.86
CA LEU A 21 3.91 -2.52 -9.09
C LEU A 21 3.68 -3.28 -7.78
N LEU A 22 4.39 -2.94 -6.71
CA LEU A 22 4.22 -3.56 -5.41
C LEU A 22 2.80 -3.35 -4.85
N SER A 23 2.28 -2.13 -4.95
CA SER A 23 0.95 -1.78 -4.45
C SER A 23 -0.15 -2.46 -5.25
N ALA A 24 0.00 -2.53 -6.58
CA ALA A 24 -0.92 -3.25 -7.46
C ALA A 24 -0.93 -4.75 -7.14
N LEU A 25 0.25 -5.36 -6.99
CA LEU A 25 0.37 -6.78 -6.62
C LEU A 25 -0.29 -7.03 -5.26
N CYS A 26 0.13 -6.35 -4.19
CA CYS A 26 -0.42 -6.56 -2.85
C CYS A 26 -1.92 -6.32 -2.78
N GLY A 27 -2.42 -5.26 -3.43
CA GLY A 27 -3.84 -4.94 -3.46
C GLY A 27 -4.67 -5.99 -4.21
N ASN A 28 -4.29 -6.29 -5.45
CA ASN A 28 -5.04 -7.26 -6.26
C ASN A 28 -4.94 -8.67 -5.69
N PHE A 29 -3.82 -9.03 -5.08
CA PHE A 29 -3.63 -10.32 -4.43
C PHE A 29 -4.50 -10.49 -3.19
N LEU A 30 -4.51 -9.50 -2.30
CA LEU A 30 -5.38 -9.54 -1.12
C LEU A 30 -6.86 -9.58 -1.54
N LEU A 31 -7.20 -8.88 -2.62
CA LEU A 31 -8.52 -8.93 -3.22
C LEU A 31 -8.87 -10.32 -3.77
N CYS A 32 -8.02 -10.92 -4.62
CA CYS A 32 -8.25 -12.28 -5.14
C CYS A 32 -8.38 -13.33 -4.04
N ALA A 33 -7.64 -13.20 -2.93
CA ALA A 33 -7.73 -14.15 -1.82
C ALA A 33 -9.05 -14.07 -1.03
N THR A 34 -9.81 -12.98 -1.18
CA THR A 34 -11.00 -12.70 -0.37
C THR A 34 -12.28 -12.51 -1.20
N SER A 35 -12.16 -12.26 -2.50
CA SER A 35 -13.28 -12.13 -3.43
C SER A 35 -13.88 -13.50 -3.75
N ASN A 36 -15.21 -13.56 -3.85
CA ASN A 36 -15.89 -14.74 -4.38
C ASN A 36 -15.71 -14.85 -5.91
N CYS A 37 -15.71 -16.08 -6.39
CA CYS A 37 -15.66 -16.46 -7.79
C CYS A 37 -16.81 -15.80 -8.56
N GLY A 38 -16.57 -14.66 -9.22
CA GLY A 38 -17.58 -13.93 -9.99
C GLY A 38 -17.58 -12.41 -9.80
N GLU A 39 -16.88 -11.89 -8.80
CA GLU A 39 -16.72 -10.44 -8.64
C GLU A 39 -15.56 -9.90 -9.47
N ILE A 40 -15.86 -9.05 -10.46
CA ILE A 40 -14.85 -8.38 -11.27
C ILE A 40 -14.55 -7.02 -10.65
N HIS A 41 -13.35 -6.90 -10.09
CA HIS A 41 -12.83 -5.64 -9.58
C HIS A 41 -11.67 -5.17 -10.46
N MET A 42 -11.75 -3.95 -10.99
CA MET A 42 -10.69 -3.38 -11.82
C MET A 42 -10.50 -1.91 -11.46
N GLY A 43 -9.25 -1.47 -11.32
CA GLY A 43 -8.97 -0.06 -11.06
C GLY A 43 -7.53 0.22 -10.65
N ILE A 44 -7.21 1.52 -10.63
CA ILE A 44 -5.92 2.04 -10.14
C ILE A 44 -5.98 2.40 -8.65
N SER A 45 -7.12 2.16 -7.99
CA SER A 45 -7.37 2.50 -6.60
C SER A 45 -6.36 1.85 -5.66
N THR A 46 -5.97 0.60 -5.91
CA THR A 46 -4.92 -0.11 -5.15
C THR A 46 -3.56 0.61 -5.20
N ILE A 47 -3.20 1.19 -6.36
CA ILE A 47 -1.97 1.96 -6.53
C ILE A 47 -2.06 3.30 -5.79
N LEU A 48 -3.18 4.01 -5.91
CA LEU A 48 -3.44 5.27 -5.19
C LEU A 48 -3.39 5.06 -3.67
N SER A 49 -4.00 3.98 -3.20
CA SER A 49 -3.94 3.52 -1.81
C SER A 49 -2.51 3.16 -1.39
N GLY A 50 -1.71 2.59 -2.28
CA GLY A 50 -0.27 2.38 -2.07
C GLY A 50 0.50 3.67 -1.83
N PHE A 51 0.22 4.73 -2.59
CA PHE A 51 0.84 6.03 -2.30
C PHE A 51 0.44 6.59 -0.93
N MET A 52 -0.80 6.35 -0.49
CA MET A 52 -1.20 6.70 0.89
C MET A 52 -0.41 5.88 1.92
N GLY A 53 -0.19 4.58 1.69
CA GLY A 53 0.67 3.75 2.53
C GLY A 53 2.11 4.27 2.62
N LEU A 54 2.66 4.75 1.51
CA LEU A 54 3.99 5.36 1.46
C LEU A 54 4.05 6.64 2.33
N PHE A 55 3.05 7.52 2.22
CA PHE A 55 2.99 8.72 3.06
C PHE A 55 2.78 8.39 4.53
N LEU A 56 1.97 7.37 4.85
CA LEU A 56 1.80 6.90 6.22
C LEU A 56 3.12 6.44 6.82
N GLN A 57 3.93 5.74 6.03
CA GLN A 57 5.25 5.28 6.44
C GLN A 57 6.17 6.46 6.78
N GLU A 58 6.16 7.51 5.95
CA GLU A 58 6.98 8.71 6.21
C GLU A 58 6.51 9.47 7.46
N ILE A 59 5.19 9.54 7.69
CA ILE A 59 4.61 10.11 8.92
C ILE A 59 5.06 9.31 10.15
N VAL A 60 5.05 7.97 10.07
CA VAL A 60 5.48 7.08 11.17
C VAL A 60 6.97 7.24 11.46
N GLU A 61 7.83 7.23 10.44
CA GLU A 61 9.28 7.40 10.64
C GLU A 61 9.64 8.76 11.23
N ARG A 62 8.99 9.83 10.75
CA ARG A 62 9.29 11.20 11.19
C ARG A 62 8.44 11.65 12.37
N TYR A 63 7.61 10.79 12.95
CA TYR A 63 6.57 11.15 13.92
C TYR A 63 7.10 12.01 15.08
N LYS A 64 8.27 11.65 15.63
CA LYS A 64 8.90 12.38 16.74
C LYS A 64 9.32 13.80 16.37
N ASN A 65 9.68 14.04 15.10
CA ASN A 65 10.21 15.30 14.59
C ASN A 65 9.13 16.22 13.99
N LEU A 66 7.88 15.76 13.91
CA LEU A 66 6.76 16.58 13.43
C LEU A 66 6.36 17.60 14.50
N LYS A 67 6.33 18.88 14.11
CA LYS A 67 5.97 20.02 14.96
C LYS A 67 4.46 20.06 15.26
N ASP A 68 3.61 19.78 14.25
CA ASP A 68 2.14 19.75 14.35
C ASP A 68 1.55 18.37 14.01
N ARG A 69 1.76 17.40 14.90
CA ARG A 69 1.39 15.99 14.70
C ARG A 69 -0.10 15.79 14.39
N TRP A 70 -0.98 16.46 15.13
CA TRP A 70 -2.43 16.33 14.98
C TRP A 70 -2.93 16.86 13.64
N SER A 71 -2.35 17.96 13.15
CA SER A 71 -2.68 18.51 11.82
C SER A 71 -2.26 17.55 10.71
N VAL A 72 -1.05 16.99 10.79
CA VAL A 72 -0.55 16.03 9.80
C VAL A 72 -1.40 14.75 9.77
N ILE A 73 -1.72 14.19 10.94
CA ILE A 73 -2.59 13.00 11.03
C ILE A 73 -4.00 13.33 10.52
N GLY A 74 -4.58 14.46 10.93
CA GLY A 74 -5.91 14.88 10.49
C GLY A 74 -5.99 15.02 8.97
N ASN A 75 -5.00 15.67 8.36
CA ASN A 75 -4.91 15.81 6.91
C ASN A 75 -4.74 14.47 6.20
N TYR A 76 -3.94 13.56 6.77
CA TYR A 76 -3.78 12.20 6.24
C TYR A 76 -5.10 11.42 6.27
N VAL A 77 -5.77 11.39 7.43
CA VAL A 77 -7.07 10.70 7.60
C VAL A 77 -8.11 11.28 6.66
N PHE A 78 -8.18 12.61 6.54
CA PHE A 78 -9.09 13.28 5.61
C PHE A 78 -8.79 12.91 4.15
N SER A 79 -7.52 12.84 3.77
CA SER A 79 -7.10 12.46 2.41
C SER A 79 -7.46 11.01 2.08
N VAL A 80 -7.26 10.08 3.02
CA VAL A 80 -7.64 8.67 2.86
C VAL A 80 -9.16 8.53 2.76
N LEU A 81 -9.90 9.23 3.62
CA LEU A 81 -11.36 9.22 3.60
C LEU A 81 -11.91 9.80 2.29
N SER A 82 -11.37 10.92 1.82
CA SER A 82 -11.74 11.53 0.54
C SER A 82 -11.46 10.60 -0.64
N LEU A 83 -10.30 9.93 -0.65
CA LEU A 83 -9.97 8.93 -1.66
C LEU A 83 -10.97 7.77 -1.63
N TYR A 84 -11.26 7.24 -0.43
CA TYR A 84 -12.18 6.13 -0.24
C TYR A 84 -13.61 6.44 -0.69
N LEU A 85 -14.12 7.61 -0.34
CA LEU A 85 -15.44 8.07 -0.79
C LEU A 85 -15.49 8.19 -2.31
N THR A 86 -14.44 8.76 -2.90
CA THR A 86 -14.34 8.91 -4.36
C THR A 86 -14.32 7.55 -5.07
N ILE A 87 -13.58 6.58 -4.55
CA ILE A 87 -13.54 5.21 -5.08
C ILE A 87 -14.92 4.54 -4.96
N SER A 88 -15.55 4.67 -3.80
CA SER A 88 -16.87 4.07 -3.50
C SER A 88 -18.01 4.61 -4.38
N MET A 89 -17.84 5.78 -5.01
CA MET A 89 -18.82 6.31 -5.97
C MET A 89 -18.85 5.53 -7.29
N PHE A 90 -17.84 4.68 -7.56
CA PHE A 90 -17.74 3.90 -8.78
C PHE A 90 -17.85 2.39 -8.47
N PRO A 91 -18.92 1.71 -8.93
CA PRO A 91 -19.26 0.36 -8.47
C PRO A 91 -18.23 -0.73 -8.79
N PHE A 92 -17.34 -0.50 -9.76
CA PHE A 92 -16.31 -1.47 -10.15
C PHE A 92 -14.88 -1.03 -9.78
N ASN A 93 -14.70 0.17 -9.22
CA ASN A 93 -13.39 0.83 -9.12
C ASN A 93 -12.56 0.42 -7.89
N GLY A 94 -12.59 -0.87 -7.58
CA GLY A 94 -11.83 -1.48 -6.50
C GLY A 94 -12.60 -1.62 -5.20
N ASN A 95 -12.11 -2.55 -4.39
CA ASN A 95 -12.70 -2.96 -3.13
C ASN A 95 -11.86 -2.42 -1.95
N ILE A 96 -12.49 -2.18 -0.81
CA ILE A 96 -11.82 -1.85 0.48
C ILE A 96 -10.64 -2.80 0.72
N VAL A 97 -10.84 -4.09 0.50
CA VAL A 97 -9.83 -5.11 0.76
C VAL A 97 -8.61 -4.91 -0.14
N GLY A 98 -8.81 -4.68 -1.44
CA GLY A 98 -7.71 -4.38 -2.36
C GLY A 98 -6.99 -3.08 -2.01
N ASN A 99 -7.72 -2.05 -1.59
CA ASN A 99 -7.14 -0.77 -1.16
C ASN A 99 -6.30 -0.91 0.11
N LEU A 100 -6.73 -1.72 1.07
CA LEU A 100 -5.94 -2.06 2.25
C LEU A 100 -4.66 -2.81 1.88
N GLY A 101 -4.74 -3.77 0.95
CA GLY A 101 -3.56 -4.44 0.41
C GLY A 101 -2.59 -3.47 -0.28
N GLY A 102 -3.13 -2.48 -1.01
CA GLY A 102 -2.37 -1.39 -1.60
C GLY A 102 -1.62 -0.56 -0.54
N ILE A 103 -2.33 -0.05 0.48
CA ILE A 103 -1.73 0.69 1.61
C ILE A 103 -0.62 -0.12 2.26
N PHE A 104 -0.87 -1.42 2.49
CA PHE A 104 0.12 -2.30 3.09
C PHE A 104 1.38 -2.44 2.22
N GLY A 105 1.22 -2.66 0.91
CA GLY A 105 2.35 -2.75 -0.03
C GLY A 105 3.17 -1.46 -0.07
N GLY A 106 2.50 -0.31 -0.16
CA GLY A 106 3.16 1.00 -0.15
C GLY A 106 3.88 1.33 1.16
N PHE A 107 3.28 0.96 2.29
CA PHE A 107 3.90 1.13 3.62
C PHE A 107 5.14 0.23 3.78
N CYS A 108 5.14 -0.96 3.20
CA CYS A 108 6.27 -1.88 3.26
C CYS A 108 7.43 -1.49 2.34
N TYR A 109 7.18 -0.73 1.26
CA TYR A 109 8.18 -0.42 0.24
C TYR A 109 9.49 0.20 0.79
N PRO A 110 9.45 1.23 1.66
CA PRO A 110 10.68 1.82 2.21
C PRO A 110 11.47 0.85 3.08
N TYR A 111 10.81 -0.09 3.77
CA TYR A 111 11.49 -1.12 4.57
C TYR A 111 12.24 -2.13 3.70
N LEU A 112 11.75 -2.41 2.48
CA LEU A 112 12.42 -3.28 1.51
C LEU A 112 13.63 -2.62 0.85
N THR A 113 13.56 -1.31 0.59
CA THR A 113 14.55 -0.59 -0.23
C THR A 113 15.59 0.18 0.56
N LYS A 114 15.30 0.68 1.77
CA LYS A 114 16.32 1.29 2.62
C LYS A 114 17.29 0.22 3.13
N LYS A 115 18.56 0.32 2.67
CA LYS A 115 19.69 -0.51 3.11
C LYS A 115 20.26 -0.05 4.46
N ASP A 116 20.03 1.21 4.85
CA ASP A 116 20.74 1.82 5.97
C ASP A 116 19.94 1.79 7.28
N THR A 117 20.60 1.20 8.30
CA THR A 117 20.41 1.43 9.75
C THR A 117 19.05 1.06 10.38
N PHE A 118 18.66 -0.21 10.31
CA PHE A 118 17.70 -0.76 11.27
C PHE A 118 18.46 -1.47 12.42
N HIS A 119 18.59 -0.83 13.58
CA HIS A 119 19.19 -1.42 14.77
C HIS A 119 18.12 -2.00 15.71
N GLY A 120 18.35 -3.22 16.21
CA GLY A 120 17.52 -3.83 17.27
C GLY A 120 16.05 -4.10 16.89
N GLN A 121 15.12 -3.35 17.49
CA GLN A 121 13.67 -3.56 17.33
C GLN A 121 13.18 -3.31 15.89
N GLU A 122 13.76 -2.35 15.18
CA GLU A 122 13.33 -2.02 13.82
C GLU A 122 13.67 -3.13 12.81
N LYS A 123 14.72 -3.91 13.09
CA LYS A 123 15.07 -5.11 12.32
C LYS A 123 14.03 -6.22 12.49
N LYS A 124 13.46 -6.36 13.70
CA LYS A 124 12.35 -7.32 13.94
C LYS A 124 11.09 -6.89 13.18
N VAL A 125 10.73 -5.60 13.21
CA VAL A 125 9.57 -5.08 12.47
C VAL A 125 9.75 -5.26 10.97
N LYS A 126 10.93 -4.96 10.43
CA LYS A 126 11.27 -5.23 9.03
C LYS A 126 11.14 -6.72 8.69
N LEU A 127 11.69 -7.60 9.53
CA LEU A 127 11.60 -9.05 9.31
C LEU A 127 10.13 -9.51 9.30
N THR A 128 9.32 -9.06 10.25
CA THR A 128 7.90 -9.42 10.32
C THR A 128 7.13 -8.91 9.11
N LEU A 129 7.35 -7.67 8.67
CA LEU A 129 6.69 -7.11 7.47
C LEU A 129 7.11 -7.83 6.20
N VAL A 130 8.39 -8.18 6.06
CA VAL A 130 8.90 -8.96 4.93
C VAL A 130 8.32 -10.37 4.94
N VAL A 131 8.29 -11.04 6.10
CA VAL A 131 7.66 -12.36 6.24
C VAL A 131 6.18 -12.28 5.91
N LEU A 132 5.46 -11.26 6.39
CA LEU A 132 4.04 -11.06 6.08
C LEU A 132 3.82 -10.83 4.59
N MET A 133 4.67 -10.03 3.93
CA MET A 133 4.65 -9.81 2.49
C MET A 133 4.91 -11.09 1.70
N ILE A 134 5.89 -11.89 2.10
CA ILE A 134 6.19 -13.19 1.49
C ILE A 134 5.00 -14.14 1.68
N LEU A 135 4.43 -14.20 2.87
CA LEU A 135 3.25 -15.02 3.18
C LEU A 135 2.04 -14.60 2.33
N LEU A 136 1.82 -13.30 2.17
CA LEU A 136 0.79 -12.74 1.29
C LEU A 136 1.02 -13.20 -0.15
N LEU A 137 2.23 -12.99 -0.68
CA LEU A 137 2.60 -13.37 -2.05
C LEU A 137 2.55 -14.88 -2.29
N SER A 138 2.94 -15.70 -1.31
CA SER A 138 2.92 -17.16 -1.42
C SER A 138 1.50 -17.70 -1.32
N SER A 139 0.69 -17.16 -0.41
CA SER A 139 -0.73 -17.52 -0.27
C SER A 139 -1.47 -17.24 -1.57
N THR A 140 -1.15 -16.13 -2.24
CA THR A 140 -1.84 -15.72 -3.45
C THR A 140 -1.41 -16.51 -4.68
N LEU A 141 -0.12 -16.89 -4.77
CA LEU A 141 0.35 -17.87 -5.75
C LEU A 141 -0.38 -19.21 -5.60
N ILE A 142 -0.58 -19.66 -4.36
CA ILE A 142 -1.31 -20.90 -4.08
C ILE A 142 -2.79 -20.73 -4.46
N SER A 143 -3.44 -19.62 -4.10
CA SER A 143 -4.82 -19.35 -4.52
C SER A 143 -4.97 -19.30 -6.04
N LEU A 144 -4.02 -18.71 -6.77
CA LEU A 144 -4.07 -18.66 -8.25
C LEU A 144 -3.92 -20.05 -8.90
N ILE A 145 -3.19 -20.95 -8.25
CA ILE A 145 -2.94 -22.33 -8.73
C ILE A 145 -4.09 -23.27 -8.34
N VAL A 146 -4.60 -23.15 -7.11
CA VAL A 146 -5.59 -24.06 -6.51
C VAL A 146 -7.02 -23.59 -6.81
N ALA A 147 -7.26 -22.29 -6.75
CA ALA A 147 -8.54 -21.67 -7.03
C ALA A 147 -8.58 -21.30 -8.51
N LYS A 148 -9.03 -22.23 -9.35
CA LYS A 148 -9.47 -21.91 -10.73
C LYS A 148 -10.76 -21.08 -10.75
N CYS A 149 -11.21 -20.64 -9.57
CA CYS A 149 -12.37 -19.83 -9.24
C CYS A 149 -12.05 -19.12 -7.93
#